data_AF-A0AAP0P1Y9-F1
#
_entry.id   AF-A0AAP0P1Y9-F1
#
_cell.length_a   1.000
_cell.length_b   1.000
_cell.length_c   1.000
_cell.angle_alpha   90.00
_cell.angle_beta   90.00
_cell.angle_gamma   90.00
#
_symmetry.space_group_name_H-M   'P 1'
#
loop_
_entity.id
_entity.type
_entity.pdbx_description
1 polymer ?
#
loop_
_entity_poly.entity_id
_entity_poly.type
_entity_poly.pdbx_seq_one_letter_code
_entity_poly.pdbx_strand_id
1 'polypeptide(L)'
;MNLEVHSVTRKRNRVEKEGNLDSSRNNNFQMDSLNKLTETISSFADKVDRFMARDQGCWKLIKEIPDLTDSTRFKVLELLNTRAKKIDFMEMSSEERSKWIAFQLT
;
A
#
# COMPACT_ATOMS: atom_id res chain seq x y z
N MET A 1 25.99 24.53 -82.19
CA MET A 1 26.15 23.37 -81.29
C MET A 1 27.52 23.50 -80.64
N ASN A 2 27.56 23.79 -79.34
CA ASN A 2 28.77 23.75 -78.52
C ASN A 2 28.46 22.88 -77.29
N LEU A 3 29.40 22.00 -76.98
CA LEU A 3 29.50 21.12 -75.81
C LEU A 3 29.43 21.93 -74.50
N GLU A 4 28.85 21.36 -73.44
CA GLU A 4 29.66 20.81 -72.33
C GLU A 4 28.81 20.15 -71.23
N VAL A 5 29.35 19.06 -70.72
CA VAL A 5 28.83 18.18 -69.65
C VAL A 5 29.43 18.64 -68.33
N HIS A 6 28.65 18.74 -67.26
CA HIS A 6 29.02 18.56 -65.83
C HIS A 6 27.73 18.71 -64.99
N SER A 7 27.45 18.01 -63.89
CA SER A 7 28.12 16.96 -63.11
C SER A 7 27.08 16.32 -62.18
N VAL A 8 27.31 15.06 -61.79
CA VAL A 8 26.57 14.37 -60.72
C VAL A 8 26.91 15.01 -59.37
N THR A 9 25.93 15.37 -58.53
CA THR A 9 25.94 15.06 -57.07
C THR A 9 24.56 15.21 -56.44
N ARG A 10 24.06 14.12 -55.86
CA ARG A 10 22.92 14.08 -54.92
C ARG A 10 23.32 14.75 -53.60
N LYS A 11 22.66 15.84 -53.19
CA LYS A 11 22.71 16.32 -51.79
C LYS A 11 21.32 16.28 -51.17
N ARG A 12 21.10 15.33 -50.26
CA ARG A 12 19.94 15.33 -49.36
C ARG A 12 20.16 16.45 -48.35
N ASN A 13 19.25 17.43 -48.29
CA ASN A 13 19.22 18.36 -47.17
C ASN A 13 18.77 17.59 -45.92
N ARG A 14 19.74 17.23 -45.08
CA ARG A 14 19.49 16.77 -43.71
C ARG A 14 19.35 18.03 -42.86
N VAL A 15 18.15 18.25 -42.32
CA VAL A 15 17.95 19.25 -41.25
C VAL A 15 18.80 18.82 -40.07
N GLU A 16 19.74 19.68 -39.67
CA GLU A 16 20.53 19.53 -38.46
C GLU A 16 19.61 19.70 -37.26
N LYS A 17 19.64 18.72 -36.36
CA LYS A 17 18.86 18.72 -35.12
C LYS A 17 19.66 19.53 -34.10
N GLU A 18 19.38 20.82 -34.03
CA GLU A 18 19.94 21.72 -33.03
C GLU A 18 19.30 21.48 -31.65
N GLY A 19 20.13 21.53 -30.60
CA GLY A 19 19.71 22.06 -29.29
C GLY A 19 18.96 21.14 -28.34
N ASN A 20 19.70 20.29 -27.65
CA ASN A 20 19.29 19.54 -26.46
C ASN A 20 18.87 20.49 -25.31
N LEU A 21 17.57 20.81 -25.18
CA LEU A 21 17.02 21.56 -24.04
C LEU A 21 15.97 20.79 -23.23
N ASP A 22 15.63 19.56 -23.62
CA ASP A 22 14.51 18.82 -23.02
C ASP A 22 14.89 17.85 -21.89
N SER A 23 16.20 17.61 -21.65
CA SER A 23 16.61 16.66 -20.60
C SER A 23 16.48 17.24 -19.19
N SER A 24 16.73 18.54 -19.00
CA SER A 24 16.68 19.19 -17.68
C SER A 24 15.25 19.28 -17.13
N ARG A 25 14.27 19.58 -18.00
CA ARG A 25 12.85 19.61 -17.63
C ARG A 25 12.30 18.21 -17.30
N ASN A 26 12.77 17.19 -18.02
CA ASN A 26 12.39 15.80 -17.79
C ASN A 26 12.95 15.27 -16.45
N ASN A 27 14.21 15.62 -16.11
CA ASN A 27 14.84 15.19 -14.85
C ASN A 27 14.15 15.79 -13.61
N ASN A 28 13.73 17.06 -13.67
CA ASN A 28 13.03 17.70 -12.55
C ASN A 28 11.63 17.11 -12.33
N PHE A 29 10.88 16.84 -13.41
CA PHE A 29 9.56 16.20 -13.31
C PHE A 29 9.64 14.77 -12.77
N GLN A 30 10.68 14.02 -13.14
CA GLN A 30 10.94 12.69 -12.60
C GLN A 30 11.30 12.75 -11.10
N MET A 31 12.12 13.72 -10.69
CA MET A 31 12.47 13.91 -9.28
C MET A 31 11.24 14.26 -8.42
N ASP A 32 10.37 15.16 -8.90
CA ASP A 32 9.12 15.51 -8.22
C ASP A 32 8.17 14.30 -8.08
N SER A 33 8.12 13.45 -9.10
CA SER A 33 7.30 12.24 -9.09
C SER A 33 7.84 11.20 -8.10
N LEU A 34 9.17 11.06 -8.00
CA LEU A 34 9.82 10.19 -7.02
C LEU A 34 9.63 10.71 -5.59
N ASN A 35 9.75 12.03 -5.38
CA ASN A 35 9.51 12.63 -4.08
C ASN A 35 8.06 12.40 -3.60
N LYS A 36 7.07 12.61 -4.48
CA LYS A 36 5.66 12.32 -4.18
C LYS A 36 5.42 10.84 -3.88
N LEU A 37 6.07 9.94 -4.61
CA LEU A 37 5.97 8.50 -4.35
C LEU A 37 6.55 8.17 -2.98
N THR A 38 7.73 8.69 -2.65
CA THR A 38 8.36 8.52 -1.34
C THR A 38 7.45 9.03 -0.22
N GLU A 39 6.90 10.25 -0.35
CA GLU A 39 5.94 10.80 0.62
C GLU A 39 4.71 9.91 0.80
N THR A 40 4.18 9.36 -0.31
CA THR A 40 3.02 8.48 -0.29
C THR A 40 3.34 7.16 0.42
N ILE A 41 4.51 6.58 0.14
CA ILE A 41 4.99 5.35 0.78
C ILE A 41 5.23 5.59 2.27
N SER A 42 5.87 6.69 2.67
CA SER A 42 6.06 7.05 4.07
C SER A 42 4.73 7.25 4.78
N SER A 43 3.77 7.96 4.18
CA SER A 43 2.42 8.11 4.74
C SER A 43 1.70 6.78 4.89
N PHE A 44 1.85 5.88 3.92
CA PHE A 44 1.29 4.54 3.98
C PHE A 44 1.93 3.71 5.08
N ALA A 45 3.26 3.69 5.18
CA ALA A 45 4.01 3.03 6.23
C ALA A 45 3.57 3.52 7.62
N ASP A 46 3.49 4.84 7.84
CA ASP A 46 3.02 5.39 9.11
C ASP A 46 1.57 5.00 9.43
N LYS A 47 0.71 4.89 8.42
CA LYS A 47 -0.69 4.45 8.61
C LYS A 47 -0.74 2.96 8.96
N VAL A 48 0.10 2.14 8.34
CA VAL A 48 0.25 0.72 8.67
C VAL A 48 0.82 0.56 10.08
N ASP A 49 1.85 1.30 10.46
CA ASP A 49 2.43 1.25 11.80
C ASP A 49 1.43 1.69 12.85
N ARG A 50 0.67 2.77 12.62
CA ARG A 50 -0.42 3.18 13.52
C ARG A 50 -1.55 2.17 13.56
N PHE A 51 -1.82 1.44 12.47
CA PHE A 51 -2.79 0.36 12.44
C PHE A 51 -2.31 -0.83 13.28
N MET A 52 -1.03 -1.21 13.16
CA MET A 52 -0.44 -2.34 13.90
C MET A 52 -0.18 -2.00 15.38
N ALA A 53 0.20 -0.76 15.71
CA ALA A 53 0.55 -0.34 17.07
C ALA A 53 -0.67 -0.06 17.96
N ARG A 54 -1.86 0.17 17.39
CA ARG A 54 -3.08 0.53 18.14
C ARG A 54 -4.02 -0.63 18.42
N ASP A 55 -3.76 -1.80 17.84
CA ASP A 55 -4.72 -2.90 17.77
C ASP A 55 -4.13 -4.19 18.34
N GLN A 56 -3.69 -4.17 19.60
CA GLN A 56 -3.59 -5.42 20.36
C GLN A 56 -4.99 -5.76 20.85
N GLY A 57 -5.47 -6.93 20.45
CA GLY A 57 -6.76 -7.45 20.88
C GLY A 57 -6.84 -7.53 22.40
N CYS A 58 -8.02 -7.27 22.95
CA CYS A 58 -8.28 -7.45 24.36
C CYS A 58 -8.52 -8.93 24.71
N TRP A 59 -8.55 -9.84 23.73
CA TRP A 59 -8.85 -11.26 23.94
C TRP A 59 -7.95 -11.92 25.00
N LYS A 60 -6.65 -11.64 24.99
CA LYS A 60 -5.73 -12.16 26.01
C LYS A 60 -6.08 -11.65 27.41
N LEU A 61 -6.36 -10.36 27.54
CA LEU A 61 -6.77 -9.74 28.80
C LEU A 61 -8.10 -10.32 29.32
N ILE A 62 -9.07 -10.56 28.43
CA ILE A 62 -10.36 -11.19 28.77
C ILE A 62 -10.14 -12.60 29.34
N LYS A 63 -9.18 -13.36 28.81
CA LYS A 63 -8.85 -14.71 29.28
C LYS A 63 -8.11 -14.72 30.63
N GLU A 64 -7.35 -13.67 30.94
CA GLU A 64 -6.62 -13.56 32.21
C GLU A 64 -7.54 -13.32 33.42
N ILE A 65 -8.78 -12.89 33.20
CA ILE A 65 -9.76 -12.72 34.28
C ILE A 65 -10.15 -14.12 34.82
N PRO A 66 -9.92 -14.40 36.11
CA PRO A 66 -10.26 -15.69 36.72
C PRO A 66 -11.78 -15.90 36.76
N ASP A 67 -12.19 -17.16 36.86
CA ASP A 67 -13.58 -17.59 37.05
C ASP A 67 -14.59 -17.19 35.96
N LEU A 68 -14.13 -16.64 34.83
CA LEU A 68 -14.97 -16.42 33.67
C LEU A 68 -15.13 -17.70 32.85
N THR A 69 -16.38 -18.10 32.63
CA THR A 69 -16.71 -19.15 31.66
C THR A 69 -16.51 -18.63 30.23
N ASP A 70 -16.29 -19.53 29.27
CA ASP A 70 -16.14 -19.18 27.85
C ASP A 70 -17.36 -18.38 27.34
N SER A 71 -18.57 -18.75 27.75
CA SER A 71 -19.80 -18.01 27.39
C SER A 71 -19.74 -16.56 27.88
N THR A 72 -19.31 -16.32 29.12
CA THR A 72 -19.20 -14.95 29.64
C THR A 72 -18.11 -14.17 28.92
N ARG A 73 -16.96 -14.79 28.61
CA ARG A 73 -15.89 -14.18 27.81
C ARG A 73 -16.39 -13.77 26.42
N PHE A 74 -17.19 -14.62 25.76
CA PHE A 74 -17.80 -14.30 24.47
C PHE A 74 -18.83 -13.17 24.57
N LYS A 75 -19.59 -13.08 25.66
CA LYS A 75 -20.48 -11.92 25.89
C LYS A 75 -19.69 -10.62 26.08
N VAL A 76 -18.53 -10.66 26.73
CA VAL A 76 -17.65 -9.49 26.86
C VAL A 76 -17.13 -9.05 25.50
N LEU A 77 -16.71 -9.99 24.64
CA LEU A 77 -16.38 -9.70 23.23
C LEU A 77 -17.54 -9.03 22.50
N GLU A 78 -18.78 -9.42 22.76
CA GLU A 78 -19.96 -8.82 22.12
C GLU A 78 -20.14 -7.33 22.45
N LEU A 79 -19.60 -6.86 23.57
CA LEU A 79 -19.62 -5.44 23.96
C LEU A 79 -18.60 -4.59 23.19
N LEU A 80 -17.65 -5.21 22.50
CA LEU A 80 -16.63 -4.51 21.74
C LEU A 80 -17.16 -3.99 20.40
N ASN A 81 -16.51 -2.96 19.86
CA ASN A 81 -16.84 -2.48 18.53
C ASN A 81 -16.41 -3.48 17.43
N THR A 82 -16.94 -3.34 16.21
CA THR A 82 -16.69 -4.27 15.10
C THR A 82 -15.22 -4.42 14.73
N ARG A 83 -14.41 -3.37 14.88
CA ARG A 83 -12.96 -3.44 14.60
C ARG A 83 -12.26 -4.28 15.66
N ALA A 84 -12.49 -3.99 16.94
CA ALA A 84 -11.94 -4.75 18.06
C ALA A 84 -12.31 -6.24 17.98
N LYS A 85 -13.59 -6.56 17.74
CA LYS A 85 -14.05 -7.95 17.52
C LYS A 85 -13.27 -8.67 16.42
N LYS A 86 -12.97 -7.99 15.30
CA LYS A 86 -12.20 -8.59 14.19
C LYS A 86 -10.76 -8.87 14.58
N ILE A 87 -10.12 -7.96 15.31
CA ILE A 87 -8.75 -8.13 15.79
C ILE A 87 -8.71 -9.30 16.78
N ASP A 88 -9.60 -9.30 17.77
CA ASP A 88 -9.68 -10.37 18.77
C ASP A 88 -9.95 -11.72 18.12
N PHE A 89 -10.83 -11.77 17.12
CA PHE A 89 -11.07 -13.00 16.36
C PHE A 89 -9.80 -13.48 15.63
N MET A 90 -9.02 -12.58 15.05
CA MET A 90 -7.76 -12.92 14.40
C MET A 90 -6.69 -13.39 15.41
N GLU A 91 -6.72 -12.91 16.65
CA GLU A 91 -5.80 -13.35 17.71
C GLU A 91 -6.19 -14.70 18.35
N MET A 92 -7.46 -15.09 18.26
CA MET A 92 -7.94 -16.38 18.77
C MET A 92 -7.29 -17.59 18.08
N SER A 93 -7.13 -18.68 18.83
CA SER A 93 -6.79 -19.99 18.27
C SER A 93 -7.94 -20.57 17.44
N SER A 94 -7.66 -21.59 16.62
CA SER A 94 -8.71 -22.28 15.84
C SER A 94 -9.83 -22.84 16.71
N GLU A 95 -9.48 -23.41 17.89
CA GLU A 95 -10.45 -23.95 18.84
C GLU A 95 -11.31 -22.85 19.46
N GLU A 96 -10.71 -21.73 19.86
CA GLU A 96 -11.41 -20.58 20.42
C GLU A 96 -12.40 -19.98 19.41
N ARG A 97 -11.98 -19.84 18.14
CA ARG A 97 -12.86 -19.40 17.05
C ARG A 97 -14.05 -20.35 16.86
N SER A 98 -13.80 -21.66 16.90
CA SER A 98 -14.87 -22.66 16.78
C SER A 98 -15.90 -22.52 17.91
N LYS A 99 -15.44 -22.41 19.17
CA LYS A 99 -16.30 -22.19 20.33
C LYS A 99 -17.10 -20.90 20.23
N TRP A 100 -16.47 -19.81 19.79
CA TRP A 100 -17.15 -18.53 19.63
C TRP A 100 -18.21 -18.59 18.52
N ILE A 101 -17.91 -19.21 17.37
CA ILE A 101 -18.89 -19.42 16.29
C ILE A 101 -20.07 -20.25 16.80
N ALA A 102 -19.82 -21.34 17.52
CA ALA A 102 -20.88 -22.14 18.13
C ALA A 102 -21.75 -21.29 19.07
N PHE A 103 -21.13 -20.46 19.90
CA PHE A 103 -21.84 -19.52 20.79
C PHE A 103 -22.71 -18.51 20.01
N GLN A 104 -22.26 -17.99 18.87
CA GLN A 104 -23.05 -17.06 18.03
C GLN A 104 -24.24 -17.73 17.32
N LEU A 105 -24.15 -19.04 17.09
CA LEU A 105 -25.19 -19.83 16.43
C LEU A 105 -26.18 -20.44 17.43
N THR A 106 -26.01 -20.17 18.72
CA THR A 106 -26.90 -20.60 19.81
C THR A 106 -27.95 -19.54 20.07
#